data_AF-A0A6M3M925-F1
#
_entry.id   AF-A0A6M3M925-F1
#
_cell.length_a   1.000
_cell.length_b   1.000
_cell.length_c   1.000
_cell.angle_alpha   90.00
_cell.angle_beta   90.00
_cell.angle_gamma   90.00
#
_symmetry.space_group_name_H-M   'P 1'
#
loop_
_entity.id
_entity.type
_entity.pdbx_description
1 polymer ?
#
loop_
_entity_poly.entity_id
_entity_poly.type
_entity_poly.pdbx_seq_one_letter_code
_entity_poly.pdbx_strand_id
1 'polypeptide(L)'
;MKMELKEAISRVTTELGNDIDYRRGWIANIAMAYIDCERWYKEKTGKTYLNQMDKHTIANNAAEHFLNLFCKGNPEDSFKEYYSFFTGN
;
A
#
# COMPACT_ATOMS: atom_id res chain seq x y z
N MET A 1 -18.13 -9.59 -20.34
CA MET A 1 -17.89 -10.87 -19.64
C MET A 1 -17.71 -10.54 -18.16
N LYS A 2 -18.55 -11.07 -17.27
CA LYS A 2 -18.40 -10.87 -15.83
C LYS A 2 -17.31 -11.84 -15.38
N MET A 3 -16.12 -11.34 -15.06
CA MET A 3 -15.07 -12.20 -14.48
C MET A 3 -15.55 -12.63 -13.09
N GLU A 4 -15.60 -13.93 -12.85
CA GLU A 4 -15.97 -14.46 -11.54
C GLU A 4 -14.89 -14.10 -10.53
N LEU A 5 -15.27 -13.73 -9.30
CA LEU A 5 -14.35 -13.29 -8.24
C LEU A 5 -13.17 -14.28 -8.04
N LYS A 6 -13.47 -15.58 -8.14
CA LYS A 6 -12.47 -16.65 -8.05
C LYS A 6 -11.40 -16.55 -9.15
N GLU A 7 -11.80 -16.23 -10.38
CA GLU A 7 -10.86 -16.09 -11.49
C GLU A 7 -10.00 -14.84 -11.32
N ALA A 8 -10.59 -13.72 -10.89
CA ALA A 8 -9.86 -12.49 -10.60
C ALA A 8 -8.79 -12.70 -9.51
N ILE A 9 -9.17 -13.32 -8.38
CA ILE A 9 -8.24 -13.66 -7.30
C ILE A 9 -7.15 -14.61 -7.81
N SER A 10 -7.52 -15.66 -8.56
CA SER A 10 -6.55 -16.61 -9.11
C SER A 10 -5.51 -15.90 -9.96
N ARG A 11 -5.93 -15.03 -10.89
CA ARG A 11 -5.02 -14.26 -11.75
C ARG A 11 -4.08 -13.40 -10.91
N VAL A 12 -4.60 -12.61 -9.97
CA VAL A 12 -3.76 -11.75 -9.11
C VAL A 12 -2.73 -12.58 -8.35
N THR A 13 -3.13 -13.71 -7.76
CA THR A 13 -2.20 -14.58 -7.01
C THR A 13 -1.15 -15.24 -7.90
N THR A 14 -1.52 -15.62 -9.13
CA THR A 14 -0.60 -16.19 -10.11
C THR A 14 0.44 -15.17 -10.56
N GLU A 15 0.02 -13.96 -10.93
CA GLU A 15 0.94 -12.90 -11.35
C GLU A 15 1.88 -12.49 -10.20
N LEU A 16 1.36 -12.35 -8.97
CA LEU A 16 2.20 -12.09 -7.79
C LEU A 16 3.23 -13.18 -7.50
N GLY A 17 2.94 -14.44 -7.85
CA GLY A 17 3.85 -15.56 -7.66
C GLY A 17 4.92 -15.68 -8.75
N ASN A 18 4.57 -15.31 -9.99
CA ASN A 18 5.38 -15.55 -11.17
C ASN A 18 6.21 -14.32 -11.60
N ASP A 19 5.71 -13.11 -11.35
CA ASP A 19 6.41 -11.86 -11.68
C ASP A 19 7.00 -11.23 -10.40
N ILE A 20 8.32 -11.30 -10.27
CA ILE A 20 9.04 -10.79 -9.11
C ILE A 20 8.99 -9.26 -9.00
N ASP A 21 8.98 -8.55 -10.13
CA ASP A 21 8.99 -7.09 -10.13
C ASP A 21 7.59 -6.55 -9.85
N TYR A 22 6.56 -7.23 -10.38
CA TYR A 22 5.19 -6.99 -9.95
C TYR A 22 5.02 -7.22 -8.44
N ARG A 23 5.50 -8.34 -7.91
CA ARG A 23 5.46 -8.62 -6.46
C ARG A 23 6.19 -7.56 -5.64
N ARG A 24 7.35 -7.10 -6.09
CA ARG A 24 8.11 -6.00 -5.44
C ARG A 24 7.31 -4.71 -5.42
N GLY A 25 6.62 -4.37 -6.50
CA GLY A 25 5.74 -3.19 -6.55
C GLY A 25 4.64 -3.24 -5.49
N TRP A 26 3.99 -4.40 -5.30
CA TRP A 26 3.00 -4.58 -4.26
C TRP A 26 3.57 -4.43 -2.85
N ILE A 27 4.73 -5.06 -2.58
CA ILE A 27 5.41 -4.94 -1.28
C ILE A 27 5.76 -3.47 -0.99
N ALA A 28 6.30 -2.76 -1.98
CA ALA A 28 6.67 -1.35 -1.85
C ALA A 28 5.44 -0.49 -1.53
N ASN A 29 4.33 -0.67 -2.25
CA ASN A 29 3.10 0.11 -2.02
C ASN A 29 2.49 -0.14 -0.63
N ILE A 30 2.49 -1.39 -0.15
CA ILE A 30 2.02 -1.72 1.20
C ILE A 30 2.93 -1.08 2.26
N ALA A 31 4.25 -1.15 2.07
CA ALA A 31 5.20 -0.55 2.99
C ALA A 31 5.09 0.98 3.04
N MET A 32 4.90 1.63 1.89
CA MET A 32 4.70 3.08 1.82
C MET A 32 3.42 3.51 2.53
N ALA A 33 2.31 2.77 2.33
CA ALA A 33 1.07 3.06 3.06
C ALA A 33 1.25 3.00 4.59
N TYR A 34 2.09 2.08 5.08
CA TYR A 34 2.45 2.03 6.51
C TYR A 34 3.26 3.24 6.95
N ILE A 35 4.30 3.63 6.18
CA ILE A 35 5.15 4.78 6.49
C ILE A 35 4.32 6.07 6.53
N ASP A 36 3.45 6.29 5.55
CA ASP A 36 2.57 7.46 5.52
C ASP A 36 1.62 7.50 6.72
N CYS A 37 0.99 6.36 7.04
CA CYS A 37 0.11 6.26 8.20
C CYS A 37 0.87 6.45 9.53
N GLU A 38 2.10 5.96 9.64
CA GLU A 38 2.94 6.19 10.83
C GLU A 38 3.26 7.68 10.97
N ARG A 39 3.69 8.35 9.89
CA ARG A 39 3.98 9.77 9.87
C ARG A 39 2.75 10.58 10.31
N TRP A 40 1.61 10.37 9.68
CA TRP A 40 0.37 11.07 10.02
C TRP A 40 -0.08 10.81 11.46
N TYR A 41 0.10 9.58 11.96
CA TYR A 41 -0.22 9.26 13.34
C TYR A 41 0.66 10.04 14.33
N LYS A 42 1.97 10.12 14.07
CA LYS A 42 2.91 10.90 14.89
C LYS A 42 2.60 12.39 14.83
N GLU A 43 2.33 12.94 13.65
CA GLU A 43 1.93 14.34 13.46
C GLU A 43 0.64 14.67 14.23
N LYS A 44 -0.36 13.78 14.16
CA LYS A 44 -1.65 13.97 14.83
C LYS A 44 -1.56 13.87 16.35
N THR A 45 -0.73 12.99 16.87
CA THR A 45 -0.68 12.68 18.32
C THR A 45 0.46 13.38 19.05
N GLY A 46 1.46 13.90 18.34
CA GLY A 46 2.69 14.43 18.91
C GLY A 46 3.61 13.35 19.52
N LYS A 47 3.28 12.06 19.36
CA LYS A 47 4.06 10.96 19.94
C LYS A 47 5.36 10.75 19.17
N THR A 48 6.47 10.65 19.90
CA THR A 48 7.78 10.24 19.36
C THR A 48 7.97 8.73 19.41
N TYR A 49 7.42 8.08 20.45
CA TYR A 49 7.47 6.63 20.65
C TYR A 49 6.10 5.98 20.45
N LEU A 50 6.10 4.85 19.74
CA LEU A 50 4.89 4.10 19.41
C LEU A 50 4.84 2.79 20.19
N ASN A 51 3.80 2.61 20.99
CA ASN A 51 3.55 1.35 21.68
C ASN A 51 2.88 0.33 20.72
N GLN A 52 2.64 -0.89 21.22
CA GLN A 52 2.05 -1.95 20.41
C GLN A 52 0.64 -1.62 19.89
N MET A 53 -0.18 -0.95 20.69
CA MET A 53 -1.53 -0.54 20.29
C MET A 53 -1.48 0.52 19.20
N ASP A 54 -0.56 1.48 19.32
CA ASP A 54 -0.33 2.51 18.30
C ASP A 54 0.05 1.86 16.96
N LYS A 55 0.98 0.90 16.98
CA LYS A 55 1.41 0.15 15.78
C LYS A 55 0.28 -0.65 15.15
N HIS A 56 -0.60 -1.25 15.96
CA HIS A 56 -1.77 -1.97 15.46
C HIS A 56 -2.77 -1.02 14.79
N THR A 57 -3.04 0.15 15.38
CA THR A 57 -3.86 1.19 14.76
C THR A 57 -3.26 1.67 13.44
N ILE A 58 -1.96 1.94 13.41
CA ILE A 58 -1.25 2.35 12.18
C ILE A 58 -1.35 1.27 11.10
N ALA A 59 -1.14 0.00 11.44
CA ALA A 59 -1.22 -1.11 10.49
C ALA A 59 -2.62 -1.25 9.86
N ASN A 60 -3.68 -1.14 10.67
CA ASN A 60 -5.05 -1.22 10.16
C ASN A 60 -5.38 -0.02 9.24
N ASN A 61 -4.95 1.19 9.63
CA ASN A 61 -5.12 2.37 8.79
C ASN A 61 -4.34 2.26 7.48
N ALA A 62 -3.14 1.69 7.51
CA ALA A 62 -2.31 1.47 6.33
C ALA A 62 -2.94 0.46 5.37
N ALA A 63 -3.52 -0.64 5.88
CA ALA A 63 -4.24 -1.61 5.06
C ALA A 63 -5.44 -0.97 4.35
N GLU A 64 -6.23 -0.17 5.08
CA GLU A 64 -7.35 0.58 4.51
C GLU A 64 -6.88 1.61 3.48
N HIS A 65 -5.80 2.33 3.76
CA HIS A 65 -5.23 3.31 2.83
C HIS A 65 -4.73 2.65 1.54
N PHE A 66 -4.00 1.55 1.66
CA PHE A 66 -3.55 0.75 0.52
C PHE A 66 -4.74 0.27 -0.34
N LEU A 67 -5.78 -0.30 0.27
CA LEU A 67 -6.97 -0.75 -0.46
C LEU A 67 -7.67 0.41 -1.16
N ASN A 68 -7.74 1.58 -0.54
CA ASN A 68 -8.31 2.77 -1.15
C ASN A 68 -7.51 3.23 -2.38
N LEU A 69 -6.18 3.27 -2.30
CA LEU A 69 -5.33 3.60 -3.45
C LEU A 69 -5.47 2.55 -4.57
N PHE A 70 -5.45 1.27 -4.20
CA PHE A 70 -5.60 0.15 -5.12
C PHE A 70 -6.95 0.18 -5.86
N CYS A 71 -8.05 0.42 -5.13
CA CYS A 71 -9.40 0.45 -5.69
C CYS A 71 -9.74 1.76 -6.44
N LYS A 72 -9.04 2.87 -6.17
CA LYS A 72 -9.25 4.15 -6.88
C LYS A 72 -8.70 4.16 -8.30
N GLY A 73 -7.81 3.24 -8.63
CA GLY A 73 -7.51 2.88 -10.01
C GLY A 73 -6.82 3.97 -10.83
N ASN A 74 -5.51 4.11 -10.66
CA ASN A 74 -4.58 4.11 -11.78
C ASN A 74 -3.16 3.79 -11.25
N PRO A 75 -2.63 2.57 -11.47
CA PRO A 75 -1.30 2.19 -10.98
C PRO A 75 -0.19 3.14 -11.47
N GLU A 76 -0.40 3.80 -12.61
CA GLU A 76 0.50 4.84 -13.13
C GLU A 76 0.59 6.08 -12.23
N ASP A 77 -0.52 6.49 -11.60
CA ASP A 77 -0.53 7.67 -10.73
C ASP A 77 0.16 7.36 -9.40
N SER A 78 -0.01 6.14 -8.89
CA SER A 78 0.71 5.65 -7.71
C SER A 78 2.21 5.47 -7.98
N PHE A 79 2.57 5.00 -9.18
CA PHE A 79 3.97 4.89 -9.60
C PHE A 79 4.62 6.27 -9.81
N LYS A 80 3.89 7.27 -10.33
CA LYS A 80 4.37 8.65 -10.45
C LYS A 80 4.59 9.32 -9.09
N GLU A 81 3.66 9.15 -8.15
CA GLU A 81 3.84 9.62 -6.76
C GLU A 81 5.07 8.96 -6.10
N TYR A 82 5.22 7.64 -6.27
CA TYR A 82 6.41 6.92 -5.80
C TYR A 82 7.70 7.45 -6.44
N TYR A 83 7.72 7.62 -7.77
CA TYR A 83 8.92 8.07 -8.49
C TYR A 83 9.29 9.51 -8.12
N SER A 84 8.31 10.40 -7.96
CA SER A 84 8.54 11.79 -7.50
C SER A 84 9.11 11.83 -6.09
N PHE A 85 8.56 11.04 -5.16
CA PHE A 85 9.04 10.96 -3.79
C PHE A 85 10.49 10.47 -3.67
N PHE A 86 10.90 9.48 -4.47
CA PHE A 86 12.25 8.90 -4.42
C PHE A 86 13.28 9.62 -5.31
N THR A 87 12.86 10.31 -6.37
CA THR A 87 13.78 11.01 -7.29
C THR A 87 13.86 12.52 -7.06
N GLY A 88 12.97 13.10 -6.24
CA GLY A 88 12.98 14.51 -5.89
C GLY A 88 12.58 15.48 -7.00
N ASN A 89 11.87 14.98 -8.03
CA ASN A 89 11.30 15.78 -9.12
C ASN A 89 9.79 15.96 -8.97
#